data_AF-A0A950ZWW4-F1
#
_entry.id   AF-A0A950ZWW4-F1
#
_cell.length_a   1.000
_cell.length_b   1.000
_cell.length_c   1.000
_cell.angle_alpha   90.00
_cell.angle_beta   90.00
_cell.angle_gamma   90.00
#
_symmetry.space_group_name_H-M   'P 1'
#
loop_
_entity.id
_entity.type
_entity.pdbx_description
1 polymer ?
#
loop_
_entity_poly.entity_id
_entity_poly.type
_entity_poly.pdbx_seq_one_letter_code
_entity_poly.pdbx_strand_id
1 'polypeptide(L)'
;QKAARSAAIQDALQIAARVPLDTARACAEVLALAEEAVPLLNAMVISDVVVGALLAESGLESAAVNVEINLRSMKDSATVEQLTNELQEVRSGAGERARRVEAIGRSRFAGA
;
A
#
# COMPACT_ATOMS: atom_id res chain seq x y z
N GLN A 1 -24.07 16.91 24.98
CA GLN A 1 -22.63 17.13 24.67
C GLN A 1 -21.83 15.85 24.43
N LYS A 2 -21.87 14.82 25.31
CA LYS A 2 -21.10 13.58 25.14
C LYS A 2 -21.37 12.83 23.81
N ALA A 3 -22.64 12.78 23.37
CA ALA A 3 -23.02 12.13 22.12
C ALA A 3 -22.47 12.86 20.87
N ALA A 4 -22.64 14.18 20.78
CA ALA A 4 -22.10 14.99 19.67
C ALA A 4 -20.56 14.89 19.58
N ARG A 5 -19.86 14.91 20.73
CA ARG A 5 -18.41 14.67 20.77
C ARG A 5 -18.05 13.27 20.26
N SER A 6 -18.80 12.24 20.66
CA SER A 6 -18.54 10.88 20.19
C SER A 6 -18.79 10.75 18.69
N ALA A 7 -19.80 11.40 18.13
CA ALA A 7 -20.06 11.39 16.69
C ALA A 7 -18.90 12.04 15.92
N ALA A 8 -18.49 13.24 16.32
CA ALA A 8 -17.36 13.94 15.68
C ALA A 8 -16.05 13.13 15.71
N ILE A 9 -15.78 12.38 16.78
CA ILE A 9 -14.61 11.48 16.85
C ILE A 9 -14.74 10.33 15.84
N GLN A 10 -15.94 9.76 15.67
CA GLN A 10 -16.14 8.66 14.72
C GLN A 10 -15.99 9.14 13.27
N ASP A 11 -16.53 10.31 12.93
CA ASP A 11 -16.35 10.91 11.60
C ASP A 11 -14.86 11.19 11.32
N ALA A 12 -14.14 11.72 12.32
CA ALA A 12 -12.71 11.97 12.19
C ALA A 12 -11.90 10.69 11.99
N LEU A 13 -12.27 9.57 12.64
CA LEU A 13 -11.60 8.28 12.43
C LEU A 13 -11.78 7.77 11.00
N GLN A 14 -12.96 7.95 10.40
CA GLN A 14 -13.19 7.52 9.00
C GLN A 14 -12.26 8.27 8.03
N ILE A 15 -12.16 9.59 8.21
CA ILE A 15 -11.23 10.42 7.43
C ILE A 15 -9.78 9.99 7.69
N ALA A 16 -9.42 9.76 8.96
CA ALA A 16 -8.08 9.37 9.35
C ALA A 16 -7.67 7.98 8.83
N ALA A 17 -8.61 7.05 8.62
CA ALA A 17 -8.36 5.76 7.98
C ALA A 17 -8.21 5.87 6.46
N ARG A 18 -8.88 6.85 5.83
CA ARG A 18 -8.85 7.02 4.36
C ARG A 18 -7.48 7.47 3.87
N VAL A 19 -6.83 8.39 4.58
CA VAL A 19 -5.50 8.91 4.22
C VAL A 19 -4.44 7.79 4.06
N PRO A 20 -4.21 6.90 5.06
CA PRO A 20 -3.27 5.80 4.88
C PRO A 20 -3.76 4.76 3.87
N LEU A 21 -5.07 4.57 3.67
CA LEU A 21 -5.56 3.69 2.60
C LEU A 21 -5.18 4.24 1.21
N ASP A 22 -5.27 5.55 1.00
CA ASP A 22 -4.83 6.19 -0.24
C ASP A 22 -3.31 6.12 -0.42
N THR A 23 -2.52 6.19 0.67
CA THR A 23 -1.08 5.89 0.63
C THR A 23 -0.81 4.46 0.19
N ALA A 24 -1.53 3.48 0.75
CA ALA A 24 -1.39 2.07 0.36
C ALA A 24 -1.72 1.87 -1.13
N ARG A 25 -2.74 2.54 -1.65
CA ARG A 25 -3.11 2.54 -3.09
C ARG A 25 -1.98 3.08 -3.96
N ALA A 26 -1.42 4.24 -3.60
CA ALA A 26 -0.33 4.84 -4.35
C ALA A 26 0.90 3.91 -4.38
N CYS A 27 1.21 3.23 -3.27
CA CYS A 27 2.26 2.24 -3.23
C CYS A 27 1.95 1.01 -4.13
N ALA A 28 0.71 0.52 -4.14
CA ALA A 28 0.30 -0.56 -5.03
C ALA A 28 0.42 -0.17 -6.52
N GLU A 29 0.10 1.08 -6.86
CA GLU A 29 0.27 1.62 -8.21
C GLU A 29 1.75 1.69 -8.62
N VAL A 30 2.64 2.13 -7.71
CA VAL A 30 4.09 2.11 -7.94
C VAL A 30 4.58 0.68 -8.21
N LEU A 31 4.10 -0.32 -7.46
CA LEU A 31 4.45 -1.72 -7.69
C LEU A 31 3.98 -2.22 -9.08
N ALA A 32 2.79 -1.81 -9.51
CA ALA A 32 2.27 -2.16 -10.84
C ALA A 32 3.14 -1.56 -11.95
N LEU A 33 3.43 -0.26 -11.85
CA LEU A 33 4.31 0.44 -12.80
C LEU A 33 5.73 -0.14 -12.80
N ALA A 34 6.27 -0.51 -11.65
CA ALA A 34 7.58 -1.13 -11.54
C ALA A 34 7.64 -2.48 -12.26
N GLU A 35 6.60 -3.31 -12.14
CA GLU A 35 6.51 -4.59 -12.84
C GLU A 35 6.40 -4.43 -14.36
N GLU A 36 5.62 -3.45 -14.82
CA GLU A 36 5.52 -3.14 -16.25
C GLU A 36 6.83 -2.58 -16.82
N ALA A 37 7.54 -1.77 -16.03
CA ALA A 37 8.77 -1.11 -16.46
C ALA A 37 9.98 -2.06 -16.46
N VAL A 38 10.14 -2.91 -15.42
CA VAL A 38 11.35 -3.70 -15.21
C VAL A 38 11.83 -4.53 -16.43
N PRO A 39 10.98 -5.15 -17.28
CA PRO A 39 11.45 -5.85 -18.46
C PRO A 39 12.00 -4.93 -19.56
N LEU A 40 11.60 -3.66 -19.60
CA LEU A 40 11.91 -2.70 -20.67
C LEU A 40 13.20 -1.90 -20.42
N LEU A 41 13.72 -1.93 -19.19
CA LEU A 41 14.81 -1.06 -18.75
C LEU A 41 16.20 -1.66 -18.97
N ASN A 42 17.17 -0.78 -19.21
CA ASN A 42 18.58 -1.14 -19.26
C ASN A 42 19.17 -1.28 -17.84
N ALA A 43 20.37 -1.87 -17.75
CA ALA A 43 21.03 -2.17 -16.48
C ALA A 43 21.32 -0.93 -15.62
N MET A 44 21.46 0.27 -16.21
CA MET A 44 21.81 1.48 -15.47
C MET A 44 20.67 2.04 -14.61
N VAL A 45 19.41 1.76 -14.98
CA VAL A 45 18.23 2.32 -14.28
C VAL A 45 17.39 1.25 -13.57
N ILE A 46 17.68 -0.03 -13.80
CA ILE A 46 16.89 -1.12 -13.22
C ILE A 46 17.05 -1.22 -11.70
N SER A 47 18.19 -0.80 -11.14
CA SER A 47 18.40 -0.74 -9.69
C SER A 47 17.41 0.19 -9.00
N ASP A 48 17.14 1.36 -9.59
CA ASP A 48 16.23 2.36 -9.00
C ASP A 48 14.78 1.85 -8.98
N VAL A 49 14.39 1.10 -10.01
CA VAL A 49 13.06 0.46 -10.07
C VAL A 49 12.92 -0.65 -9.02
N VAL A 50 13.96 -1.47 -8.82
CA VAL A 50 13.95 -2.49 -7.76
C VAL A 50 13.85 -1.83 -6.39
N VAL A 51 14.64 -0.78 -6.12
CA VAL A 51 14.57 -0.04 -4.86
C VAL A 51 13.18 0.59 -4.67
N GLY A 52 12.63 1.20 -5.72
CA GLY A 52 11.29 1.78 -5.70
C GLY A 52 10.21 0.74 -5.36
N ALA A 53 10.28 -0.45 -5.93
CA ALA A 53 9.35 -1.54 -5.63
C ALA A 53 9.46 -2.01 -4.16
N LEU A 54 10.67 -2.19 -3.64
CA LEU A 54 10.88 -2.59 -2.24
C LEU A 54 10.35 -1.53 -1.24
N LEU A 55 10.58 -0.25 -1.54
CA LEU A 55 10.06 0.85 -0.74
C LEU A 55 8.53 0.94 -0.83
N ALA A 56 7.96 0.69 -2.01
CA ALA A 56 6.52 0.68 -2.20
C ALA A 56 5.84 -0.46 -1.45
N GLU A 57 6.39 -1.68 -1.49
CA GLU A 57 5.88 -2.80 -0.68
C GLU A 57 5.91 -2.47 0.82
N SER A 58 7.04 -1.95 1.30
CA SER A 58 7.20 -1.55 2.70
C SER A 58 6.25 -0.42 3.09
N GLY A 59 6.07 0.57 2.21
CA GLY A 59 5.18 1.71 2.40
C GLY A 59 3.72 1.30 2.45
N LEU A 60 3.32 0.36 1.59
CA LEU A 60 1.98 -0.22 1.57
C LEU A 60 1.68 -0.93 2.89
N GLU A 61 2.58 -1.81 3.35
CA GLU A 61 2.39 -2.53 4.61
C GLU A 61 2.43 -1.59 5.82
N SER A 62 3.29 -0.56 5.81
CA SER A 62 3.30 0.47 6.85
C SER A 62 1.98 1.25 6.90
N ALA A 63 1.44 1.63 5.74
CA ALA A 63 0.17 2.33 5.66
C ALA A 63 -1.01 1.43 6.08
N ALA A 64 -0.97 0.13 5.76
CA ALA A 64 -1.96 -0.85 6.19
C ALA A 64 -2.10 -0.89 7.73
N VAL A 65 -0.99 -0.88 8.46
CA VAL A 65 -1.01 -0.83 9.94
C VAL A 65 -1.73 0.42 10.46
N ASN A 66 -1.54 1.57 9.79
CA ASN A 66 -2.22 2.82 10.15
C ASN A 66 -3.72 2.79 9.82
N VAL A 67 -4.13 2.10 8.77
CA VAL A 67 -5.56 1.84 8.51
C VAL A 67 -6.14 0.98 9.63
N GLU A 68 -5.52 -0.17 9.90
CA GLU A 68 -5.98 -1.16 10.88
C GLU A 68 -6.18 -0.56 12.28
N ILE A 69 -5.27 0.30 12.75
CA ILE A 69 -5.41 0.93 14.07
C ILE A 69 -6.59 1.93 14.14
N ASN A 70 -6.87 2.65 13.05
CA ASN A 70 -8.05 3.52 12.98
C ASN A 70 -9.34 2.69 12.96
N LEU A 71 -9.39 1.61 12.17
CA LEU A 71 -10.55 0.71 12.10
C LEU A 71 -10.92 0.11 13.46
N ARG A 72 -9.91 -0.29 14.26
CA ARG A 72 -10.13 -0.80 15.64
C ARG A 72 -10.83 0.18 16.58
N SER A 73 -10.78 1.48 16.27
CA SER A 73 -11.38 2.55 17.08
C SER A 73 -12.77 2.96 16.57
N MET A 74 -13.21 2.43 15.43
CA MET A 74 -14.51 2.69 14.82
C MET A 74 -15.59 1.78 15.41
N LYS A 75 -16.82 2.30 15.46
CA LYS A 75 -18.01 1.60 15.96
C LYS A 75 -18.93 1.13 14.84
N ASP A 76 -18.91 1.80 13.70
CA ASP A 76 -19.72 1.41 12.54
C ASP A 76 -19.08 0.20 11.84
N SER A 77 -19.68 -0.97 12.07
CA SER A 77 -19.21 -2.23 11.52
C SER A 77 -19.26 -2.27 9.99
N ALA A 78 -20.21 -1.60 9.35
CA ALA A 78 -20.33 -1.59 7.90
C ALA A 78 -19.16 -0.82 7.26
N THR A 79 -18.83 0.35 7.83
CA THR A 79 -17.66 1.13 7.40
C THR A 79 -16.34 0.36 7.65
N VAL A 80 -16.23 -0.31 8.80
CA VAL A 80 -15.05 -1.14 9.11
C VAL A 80 -14.87 -2.26 8.10
N GLU A 81 -15.94 -2.99 7.79
CA GLU A 81 -15.92 -4.06 6.78
C GLU A 81 -15.54 -3.54 5.41
N GLN A 82 -16.16 -2.44 4.96
CA GLN A 82 -15.84 -1.81 3.68
C GLN A 82 -14.35 -1.44 3.57
N LEU A 83 -13.83 -0.69 4.54
CA LEU A 83 -12.43 -0.25 4.51
C LEU A 83 -11.44 -1.40 4.67
N THR A 84 -11.83 -2.46 5.39
CA THR A 84 -11.04 -3.70 5.49
C THR A 84 -10.94 -4.38 4.14
N ASN A 85 -12.06 -4.53 3.42
CA ASN A 85 -12.08 -5.14 2.10
C ASN A 85 -11.27 -4.32 1.08
N GLU A 86 -11.46 -2.98 1.06
CA GLU A 86 -10.67 -2.09 0.22
C GLU A 86 -9.16 -2.23 0.49
N LEU A 87 -8.76 -2.34 1.76
CA LEU A 87 -7.36 -2.55 2.12
C LEU A 87 -6.85 -3.92 1.64
N GLN A 88 -7.63 -5.00 1.82
CA GLN A 88 -7.24 -6.33 1.37
C GLN A 88 -7.10 -6.40 -0.16
N GLU A 89 -8.00 -5.76 -0.91
CA GLU A 89 -7.91 -5.65 -2.36
C GLU A 89 -6.62 -4.95 -2.80
N VAL A 90 -6.28 -3.82 -2.16
CA VAL A 90 -5.04 -3.08 -2.44
C VAL A 90 -3.78 -3.86 -2.08
N ARG A 91 -3.81 -4.60 -0.97
CA ARG A 91 -2.68 -5.44 -0.53
C ARG A 91 -2.50 -6.71 -1.36
N SER A 92 -3.58 -7.17 -1.99
CA SER A 92 -3.59 -8.45 -2.71
C SER A 92 -2.54 -8.47 -3.83
N GLY A 93 -1.62 -9.43 -3.74
CA GLY A 93 -0.56 -9.62 -4.73
C GLY A 93 0.57 -8.58 -4.69
N ALA A 94 0.53 -7.57 -3.82
CA ALA A 94 1.57 -6.53 -3.74
C ALA A 94 2.96 -7.12 -3.49
N GLY A 95 3.10 -7.98 -2.48
CA GLY A 95 4.38 -8.61 -2.18
C GLY A 95 4.84 -9.62 -3.23
N GLU A 96 3.91 -10.26 -3.94
CA GLU A 96 4.29 -11.12 -5.07
C GLU A 96 4.85 -10.30 -6.22
N ARG A 97 4.23 -9.14 -6.51
CA ARG A 97 4.67 -8.20 -7.52
C ARG A 97 6.05 -7.63 -7.19
N ALA A 98 6.28 -7.21 -5.95
CA ALA A 98 7.58 -6.75 -5.47
C ALA A 98 8.67 -7.82 -5.68
N ARG A 99 8.41 -9.07 -5.28
CA ARG A 99 9.33 -10.20 -5.50
C ARG A 99 9.62 -10.46 -6.98
N ARG A 100 8.63 -10.35 -7.86
CA ARG A 100 8.84 -10.50 -9.32
C ARG A 100 9.72 -9.38 -9.87
N VAL A 101 9.48 -8.13 -9.49
CA VAL A 101 10.33 -6.99 -9.87
C VAL A 101 11.76 -7.21 -9.41
N GLU A 102 11.95 -7.58 -8.14
CA GLU A 102 13.28 -7.83 -7.58
C GLU A 102 14.00 -8.97 -8.31
N ALA A 103 13.32 -10.09 -8.56
CA ALA A 103 13.90 -11.23 -9.25
C ALA A 103 14.36 -10.88 -10.67
N ILE A 104 13.52 -10.17 -11.45
CA ILE A 104 13.87 -9.72 -12.80
C ILE A 104 15.05 -8.75 -12.73
N GLY A 105 14.98 -7.74 -11.86
CA GLY A 105 16.04 -6.75 -11.72
C GLY A 105 17.39 -7.37 -11.35
N ARG A 106 17.41 -8.25 -10.35
CA ARG A 106 18.63 -8.95 -9.92
C ARG A 106 19.22 -9.85 -10.99
N SER A 107 18.39 -10.51 -11.79
CA SER A 107 18.88 -11.34 -12.90
C SER A 107 19.70 -10.56 -13.93
N ARG A 108 19.43 -9.25 -14.08
CA ARG A 108 20.15 -8.37 -15.01
C ARG A 108 21.42 -7.73 -14.44
N PHE A 109 21.63 -7.81 -13.12
CA PHE A 109 22.88 -7.35 -12.50
C PHE A 109 24.05 -8.29 -12.80
N ALA A 110 23.78 -9.60 -12.97
CA ALA A 110 24.82 -10.62 -13.15
C ALA A 110 25.48 -10.60 -14.54
N GLY A 111 25.02 -9.76 -15.46
CA GLY A 111 25.56 -9.64 -16.83
C GLY A 111 26.05 -8.24 -17.21
N ALA A 112 26.18 -7.33 -16.24
CA ALA A 112 26.72 -5.98 -16.42
C ALA A 112 28.22 -5.90 -16.09
#